data_AF-A0A8S2LV26-F1
#
_entry.id   AF-A0A8S2LV26-F1
#
_cell.length_a   1.000
_cell.length_b   1.000
_cell.length_c   1.000
_cell.angle_alpha   90.00
_cell.angle_beta   90.00
_cell.angle_gamma   90.00
#
_symmetry.space_group_name_H-M   'P 1'
#
loop_
_entity.id
_entity.type
_entity.pdbx_description
1 polymer ?
#
loop_
_entity_poly.entity_id
_entity_poly.type
_entity_poly.pdbx_seq_one_letter_code
_entity_poly.pdbx_strand_id
1 'polypeptide(L)'
;RHFRRDEFLGRINEMVYFLPFSRAEIVKLLTKELEFWQKRAKDNHGIQLSWDRKALDCLADGYDINYGARSLKHEVERSVVNQLAAAHEQGLIESGYQILLTAQENVFQSNDSASGSSVKLQRIESKGNGFFGKNPQSVTYTDIRPEDHLKTYAY
;
A
#
# COMPACT_ATOMS: atom_id res chain seq x y z
N ARG A 1 29.29 3.64 -42.96
CA ARG A 1 27.97 4.31 -42.84
C ARG A 1 27.05 3.75 -43.93
N HIS A 2 26.02 3.01 -43.54
CA HIS A 2 24.69 2.94 -44.15
C HIS A 2 23.93 1.92 -43.29
N PHE A 3 23.16 2.44 -42.34
CA PHE A 3 22.03 1.73 -41.78
C PHE A 3 21.13 1.44 -42.99
N ARG A 4 21.28 0.24 -43.56
CA ARG A 4 20.50 -0.17 -44.73
C ARG A 4 19.04 -0.06 -44.31
N ARG A 5 18.22 0.58 -45.15
CA ARG A 5 16.78 0.83 -44.94
C ARG A 5 16.16 -0.29 -44.09
N ASP A 6 15.68 0.10 -42.92
CA ASP A 6 15.24 -0.78 -41.85
C ASP A 6 14.18 -1.77 -42.32
N GLU A 7 14.57 -3.05 -42.51
CA GLU A 7 13.60 -4.15 -42.60
C GLU A 7 12.72 -4.24 -41.34
N PHE A 8 13.22 -3.71 -40.23
CA PHE A 8 12.49 -3.62 -38.96
C PHE A 8 11.22 -2.78 -39.10
N LEU A 9 11.30 -1.60 -39.72
CA LEU A 9 10.16 -0.72 -39.93
C LEU A 9 9.14 -1.33 -40.91
N GLY A 10 9.63 -2.12 -41.88
CA GLY A 10 8.80 -2.86 -42.83
C GLY A 10 8.04 -4.04 -42.23
N ARG A 11 8.32 -4.45 -40.98
CA ARG A 11 7.61 -5.52 -40.24
C ARG A 11 6.68 -5.00 -39.13
N ILE A 12 6.63 -3.69 -38.90
CA ILE A 12 5.69 -3.08 -37.96
C ILE A 12 4.38 -2.86 -38.73
N ASN A 13 3.43 -3.80 -38.58
CA ASN A 13 2.13 -3.71 -39.24
C ASN A 13 1.17 -2.77 -38.50
N GLU A 14 1.23 -2.74 -37.16
CA GLU A 14 0.30 -1.97 -36.33
C GLU A 14 1.01 -1.41 -35.09
N MET A 15 0.62 -0.21 -34.68
CA MET A 15 1.06 0.40 -33.42
C MET A 15 -0.06 0.35 -32.40
N VAL A 16 0.23 -0.18 -31.21
CA VAL A 16 -0.70 -0.22 -30.08
C VAL A 16 -0.29 0.84 -29.05
N TYR A 17 -1.22 1.72 -28.70
CA TYR A 17 -1.01 2.75 -27.69
C TYR A 17 -1.48 2.24 -26.33
N PHE A 18 -0.65 2.41 -25.31
CA PHE A 18 -1.02 2.17 -23.92
C PHE A 18 -1.33 3.51 -23.27
N LEU A 19 -2.61 3.75 -23.02
CA LEU A 19 -3.05 4.95 -22.32
C LEU A 19 -2.85 4.78 -20.81
N PRO A 20 -2.62 5.88 -20.07
CA PRO A 20 -2.59 5.85 -18.61
C PRO A 20 -3.90 5.31 -18.03
N PHE A 21 -3.82 4.68 -16.87
CA PHE A 21 -4.99 4.18 -16.17
C PHE A 21 -5.88 5.34 -15.70
N SER A 22 -7.18 5.19 -15.86
CA SER A 22 -8.16 6.05 -15.19
C SER A 22 -8.15 5.81 -13.68
N ARG A 23 -8.64 6.78 -12.91
CA ARG A 23 -8.73 6.64 -11.45
C ARG A 23 -9.58 5.45 -11.01
N ALA A 24 -10.65 5.14 -11.74
CA ALA A 24 -11.48 3.96 -11.45
C ALA A 24 -10.71 2.64 -11.66
N GLU A 25 -9.87 2.57 -12.69
CA GLU A 25 -9.01 1.41 -12.92
C GLU A 25 -7.93 1.28 -11.84
N ILE A 26 -7.34 2.40 -11.42
CA ILE A 26 -6.38 2.44 -10.30
C ILE A 26 -7.00 1.88 -9.03
N VAL A 27 -8.19 2.37 -8.64
CA VAL A 27 -8.89 1.87 -7.44
C VAL A 27 -9.20 0.38 -7.54
N LYS A 28 -9.59 -0.10 -8.73
CA LYS A 28 -9.85 -1.53 -8.96
C LYS A 28 -8.58 -2.38 -8.83
N LEU A 29 -7.45 -1.90 -9.34
CA LEU A 29 -6.15 -2.56 -9.22
C LEU A 29 -5.69 -2.60 -7.76
N LEU A 30 -5.80 -1.49 -7.04
CA LEU A 30 -5.47 -1.40 -5.61
C LEU A 30 -6.35 -2.32 -4.76
N THR A 31 -7.65 -2.40 -5.07
CA THR A 31 -8.56 -3.33 -4.37
C THR A 31 -8.09 -4.77 -4.52
N LYS A 32 -7.73 -5.21 -5.72
CA LYS A 32 -7.21 -6.56 -5.96
C LYS A 32 -5.89 -6.83 -5.24
N GLU A 33 -5.00 -5.84 -5.21
CA GLU A 33 -3.73 -5.94 -4.49
C GLU A 33 -3.97 -6.08 -2.97
N LEU A 34 -4.87 -5.27 -2.40
CA LEU A 34 -5.25 -5.37 -1.00
C LEU A 34 -5.94 -6.70 -0.66
N GLU A 35 -6.78 -7.23 -1.54
CA GLU A 35 -7.38 -8.57 -1.39
C GLU A 35 -6.32 -9.68 -1.36
N PHE A 36 -5.29 -9.57 -2.22
CA PHE A 36 -4.15 -10.49 -2.20
C PHE A 36 -3.43 -10.45 -0.85
N TRP A 37 -3.14 -9.26 -0.32
CA TRP A 37 -2.50 -9.10 0.99
C TRP A 37 -3.40 -9.48 2.16
N GLN A 38 -4.70 -9.22 2.08
CA GLN A 38 -5.69 -9.66 3.06
C GLN A 38 -5.68 -11.18 3.21
N LYS A 39 -5.70 -11.90 2.08
CA LYS A 39 -5.62 -13.36 2.09
C LYS A 39 -4.31 -13.84 2.72
N ARG A 40 -3.19 -13.25 2.32
CA ARG A 40 -1.86 -13.60 2.85
C ARG A 40 -1.73 -13.32 4.35
N ALA A 41 -2.25 -12.19 4.82
CA ALA A 41 -2.25 -11.83 6.24
C ALA A 41 -3.09 -12.81 7.07
N LYS A 42 -4.24 -13.24 6.53
CA LYS A 42 -5.09 -14.24 7.18
C LYS A 42 -4.43 -15.61 7.22
N ASP A 43 -3.89 -16.07 6.10
CA ASP A 43 -3.35 -17.43 5.97
C ASP A 43 -2.05 -17.61 6.77
N ASN A 44 -1.18 -16.59 6.79
CA ASN A 44 0.14 -16.69 7.43
C ASN A 44 0.15 -16.22 8.88
N HIS A 45 -0.67 -15.23 9.24
CA HIS A 45 -0.61 -14.56 10.54
C HIS A 45 -1.94 -14.61 11.31
N GLY A 46 -3.02 -15.13 10.72
CA GLY A 46 -4.34 -15.15 11.34
C GLY A 46 -4.98 -13.77 11.49
N ILE A 47 -4.51 -12.77 10.73
CA ILE A 47 -4.95 -11.37 10.84
C ILE A 47 -6.03 -11.09 9.79
N GLN A 48 -7.13 -10.48 10.21
CA GLN A 48 -8.19 -10.03 9.28
C GLN A 48 -7.95 -8.58 8.89
N LEU A 49 -7.61 -8.35 7.63
CA LEU A 49 -7.44 -7.02 7.07
C LEU A 49 -8.74 -6.52 6.43
N SER A 50 -9.08 -5.26 6.65
CA SER A 50 -10.19 -4.54 6.02
C SER A 50 -9.76 -3.10 5.73
N TRP A 51 -10.45 -2.40 4.84
CA TRP A 51 -10.10 -1.03 4.47
C TRP A 51 -11.35 -0.21 4.19
N ASP A 52 -11.26 1.10 4.43
CA ASP A 52 -12.28 2.05 4.03
C ASP A 52 -11.98 2.67 2.67
N ARG A 53 -12.93 3.46 2.17
CA ARG A 53 -12.78 4.17 0.90
C ARG A 53 -11.66 5.21 0.96
N LYS A 54 -11.42 5.83 2.11
CA LYS A 54 -10.39 6.86 2.28
C LYS A 54 -8.99 6.27 2.11
N ALA A 55 -8.74 5.07 2.62
CA ALA A 55 -7.50 4.35 2.41
C ALA A 55 -7.25 4.05 0.92
N LEU A 56 -8.28 3.61 0.20
CA LEU A 56 -8.17 3.39 -1.26
C LEU A 56 -7.87 4.69 -2.02
N ASP A 57 -8.57 5.77 -1.69
CA ASP A 57 -8.35 7.07 -2.34
C ASP A 57 -6.93 7.61 -2.04
N CYS A 58 -6.45 7.46 -0.81
CA CYS A 58 -5.10 7.83 -0.41
C CYS A 58 -4.02 7.01 -1.15
N LEU A 59 -4.21 5.70 -1.29
CA LEU A 59 -3.29 4.85 -2.05
C LEU A 59 -3.32 5.21 -3.55
N ALA A 60 -4.48 5.60 -4.08
CA ALA A 60 -4.61 6.02 -5.47
C ALA A 60 -3.91 7.35 -5.76
N ASP A 61 -3.77 8.22 -4.76
CA ASP A 61 -3.00 9.48 -4.86
C ASP A 61 -1.49 9.24 -4.99
N GLY A 62 -0.99 8.10 -4.50
CA GLY A 62 0.42 7.69 -4.64
C GLY A 62 0.80 7.12 -6.02
N TYR A 63 -0.12 7.12 -6.99
CA TYR A 63 0.14 6.59 -8.33
C TYR A 63 1.03 7.52 -9.16
N ASP A 64 2.14 6.98 -9.67
CA ASP A 64 3.02 7.65 -10.62
C ASP A 64 2.87 7.04 -12.03
N ILE A 65 2.39 7.88 -12.96
CA ILE A 65 2.20 7.56 -14.37
C ILE A 65 3.50 7.14 -15.07
N ASN A 66 4.65 7.66 -14.66
CA ASN A 66 5.95 7.37 -15.27
C ASN A 66 6.40 5.93 -14.97
N TYR A 67 5.91 5.35 -13.88
CA TYR A 67 6.20 3.97 -13.47
C TYR A 67 5.05 2.99 -13.71
N GLY A 68 3.89 3.49 -14.16
CA GLY A 68 2.72 2.69 -14.50
C GLY A 68 2.21 1.86 -13.32
N ALA A 69 1.61 0.69 -13.59
CA ALA A 69 0.99 -0.16 -12.57
C ALA A 69 1.95 -0.60 -11.46
N ARG A 70 3.27 -0.58 -11.71
CA ARG A 70 4.29 -0.93 -10.71
C ARG A 70 4.26 0.01 -9.50
N SER A 71 3.96 1.29 -9.73
CA SER A 71 3.83 2.29 -8.66
C SER A 71 2.75 1.89 -7.65
N LEU A 72 1.61 1.34 -8.11
CA LEU A 72 0.51 0.92 -7.23
C LEU A 72 0.92 -0.18 -6.26
N LYS A 73 1.61 -1.21 -6.77
CA LYS A 73 2.08 -2.32 -5.95
C LYS A 73 3.08 -1.83 -4.90
N HIS A 74 4.03 -1.00 -5.34
CA HIS A 74 5.03 -0.40 -4.44
C HIS A 74 4.36 0.43 -3.33
N GLU A 75 3.34 1.22 -3.67
CA GLU A 75 2.62 2.04 -2.70
C GLU A 75 1.91 1.18 -1.64
N VAL A 76 1.24 0.10 -2.04
CA VAL A 76 0.62 -0.86 -1.09
C VAL A 76 1.67 -1.54 -0.21
N GLU A 77 2.78 -1.99 -0.79
CA GLU A 77 3.86 -2.63 -0.03
C GLU A 77 4.45 -1.67 1.02
N ARG A 78 4.81 -0.45 0.60
CA ARG A 78 5.40 0.55 1.49
C ARG A 78 4.44 1.05 2.55
N SER A 79 3.20 1.37 2.17
CA SER A 79 2.26 2.06 3.06
C SER A 79 1.40 1.13 3.90
N VAL A 80 1.23 -0.14 3.49
CA VAL A 80 0.38 -1.11 4.22
C VAL A 80 1.21 -2.27 4.74
N VAL A 81 1.91 -2.98 3.87
CA VAL A 81 2.58 -4.24 4.23
C VAL A 81 3.70 -3.99 5.23
N ASN A 82 4.54 -2.98 4.99
CA ASN A 82 5.62 -2.62 5.91
C ASN A 82 5.09 -2.18 7.28
N GLN A 83 3.99 -1.44 7.33
CA GLN A 83 3.37 -1.05 8.60
C GLN A 83 2.83 -2.26 9.36
N LEU A 84 2.18 -3.21 8.66
CA LEU A 84 1.70 -4.45 9.26
C LEU A 84 2.86 -5.30 9.79
N ALA A 85 3.94 -5.45 9.01
CA ALA A 85 5.12 -6.20 9.42
C ALA A 85 5.76 -5.60 10.68
N ALA A 86 6.01 -4.29 10.69
CA ALA A 86 6.57 -3.59 11.83
C ALA A 86 5.68 -3.69 13.08
N ALA A 87 4.36 -3.55 12.92
CA ALA A 87 3.42 -3.70 14.03
C ALA A 87 3.39 -5.13 14.60
N HIS A 88 3.56 -6.15 13.74
CA HIS A 88 3.61 -7.54 14.17
C HIS A 88 4.90 -7.84 14.93
N GLU A 89 6.04 -7.37 14.44
CA GLU A 89 7.35 -7.51 15.10
C GLU A 89 7.39 -6.85 16.49
N GLN A 90 6.68 -5.74 16.66
CA GLN A 90 6.54 -5.04 17.94
C GLN A 90 5.52 -5.68 18.90
N GLY A 91 4.85 -6.77 18.49
CA GLY A 91 3.82 -7.44 19.29
C GLY A 91 2.52 -6.64 19.44
N LEU A 92 2.26 -5.68 18.55
CA LEU A 92 1.09 -4.81 18.60
C LEU A 92 -0.12 -5.45 17.90
N ILE A 93 0.15 -6.32 16.93
CA ILE A 93 -0.85 -7.11 16.23
C ILE A 93 -0.52 -8.59 16.35
N GLU A 94 -1.53 -9.37 16.72
CA GLU A 94 -1.41 -10.81 16.93
C GLU A 94 -2.47 -11.55 16.12
N SER A 95 -2.33 -12.88 16.07
CA SER A 95 -3.30 -13.75 15.41
C SER A 95 -4.71 -13.58 16.02
N GLY A 96 -5.72 -13.53 15.15
CA GLY A 96 -7.11 -13.29 15.53
C GLY A 96 -7.51 -11.82 15.55
N TYR A 97 -6.59 -10.88 15.34
CA TYR A 97 -6.92 -9.45 15.32
C TYR A 97 -7.57 -9.05 13.99
N GLN A 98 -8.49 -8.09 14.07
CA GLN A 98 -9.07 -7.43 12.92
C GLN A 98 -8.53 -6.00 12.81
N ILE A 99 -8.00 -5.67 11.64
CA ILE A 99 -7.35 -4.40 11.32
C ILE A 99 -8.14 -3.72 10.21
N LEU A 100 -8.42 -2.44 10.40
CA LEU A 100 -9.01 -1.53 9.44
C LEU A 100 -7.97 -0.54 8.96
N LEU A 101 -7.75 -0.47 7.65
CA LEU A 101 -6.97 0.58 7.01
C LEU A 101 -7.86 1.80 6.79
N THR A 102 -7.38 2.96 7.23
CA THR A 102 -8.01 4.25 6.96
C THR A 102 -6.95 5.29 6.63
N ALA A 103 -7.30 6.30 5.85
CA ALA A 103 -6.39 7.43 5.62
C ALA A 103 -6.61 8.52 6.67
N GLN A 104 -5.52 9.09 7.18
CA GLN A 104 -5.55 10.28 8.02
C GLN A 104 -4.88 11.43 7.26
N GLU A 105 -5.58 12.55 7.16
CA GLU A 105 -4.99 13.81 6.70
C GLU A 105 -4.00 14.31 7.75
N ASN A 106 -2.72 14.44 7.38
CA ASN A 106 -1.73 15.08 8.23
C ASN A 106 -1.88 16.60 8.07
N VAL A 107 -2.51 17.26 9.05
CA VAL A 107 -2.76 18.72 9.05
C VAL A 107 -1.53 19.52 9.57
N PHE A 108 -0.36 18.91 9.76
CA PHE A 108 0.81 19.63 10.29
C PHE A 108 1.78 20.13 9.22
N GLN A 109 2.03 21.44 9.32
CA GLN A 109 2.74 22.35 8.41
C GLN A 109 4.25 22.06 8.30
N SER A 110 4.82 22.14 7.08
CA SER A 110 5.71 23.23 6.62
C SER A 110 6.73 22.79 5.55
N ASN A 111 6.74 23.56 4.44
CA ASN A 111 7.83 23.84 3.49
C ASN A 111 8.30 22.85 2.43
N ASP A 112 7.62 21.73 2.17
CA ASP A 112 7.89 20.97 0.94
C ASP A 112 6.60 20.54 0.24
N SER A 113 6.64 20.53 -1.09
CA SER A 113 5.46 20.56 -1.97
C SER A 113 4.68 19.23 -2.08
N ALA A 114 4.59 18.45 -0.99
CA ALA A 114 3.85 17.19 -0.95
C ALA A 114 2.91 17.14 0.26
N SER A 115 1.64 17.45 0.02
CA SER A 115 0.54 17.15 0.94
C SER A 115 0.39 15.63 1.07
N GLY A 116 1.16 15.01 1.95
CA GLY A 116 1.20 13.55 2.11
C GLY A 116 0.07 13.04 2.97
N SER A 117 -1.04 12.61 2.35
CA SER A 117 -2.02 11.72 2.98
C SER A 117 -1.32 10.39 3.32
N SER A 118 -1.45 9.90 4.55
CA SER A 118 -0.79 8.67 5.00
C SER A 118 -1.83 7.64 5.45
N VAL A 119 -1.69 6.41 4.96
CA VAL A 119 -2.52 5.27 5.39
C VAL A 119 -2.15 4.87 6.82
N LYS A 120 -3.16 4.58 7.63
CA LYS A 120 -3.06 4.19 9.04
C LYS A 120 -3.77 2.87 9.30
N LEU A 121 -3.20 2.11 10.23
CA LEU A 121 -3.78 0.89 10.79
C LEU A 121 -4.65 1.25 12.01
N GLN A 122 -5.90 0.83 12.02
CA GLN A 122 -6.79 0.89 13.18
C GLN A 122 -7.20 -0.52 13.58
N ARG A 123 -7.05 -0.88 14.86
CA ARG A 123 -7.56 -2.15 15.38
C ARG A 123 -9.07 -2.05 15.62
N ILE A 124 -9.81 -3.05 15.16
CA ILE A 124 -11.22 -3.25 15.54
C ILE A 124 -11.23 -4.32 16.64
N GLU A 125 -11.69 -3.95 17.83
CA GLU A 125 -11.90 -4.92 18.92
C GLU A 125 -13.14 -5.77 18.63
N SER A 126 -12.96 -7.09 18.51
CA SER A 126 -14.08 -8.03 18.48
C SER A 126 -14.61 -8.23 19.89
N LYS A 127 -15.89 -7.93 20.14
CA LYS A 127 -16.54 -8.27 21.41
C LYS A 127 -16.65 -9.80 21.53
N GLY A 128 -15.69 -10.41 22.20
CA GLY A 128 -15.66 -11.87 22.43
C GLY A 128 -14.75 -12.27 23.58
N ASN A 129 -15.32 -12.20 24.79
CA ASN A 129 -14.99 -12.93 26.03
C ASN A 129 -13.51 -13.15 26.46
N GLY A 130 -13.14 -12.50 27.57
CA GLY A 130 -12.17 -13.02 28.54
C GLY A 130 -10.82 -12.31 28.61
N PHE A 131 -10.68 -11.44 29.62
CA PHE A 131 -9.42 -11.00 30.23
C PHE A 131 -8.32 -10.47 29.30
N PHE A 132 -8.31 -9.16 29.04
CA PHE A 132 -7.14 -8.31 29.30
C PHE A 132 -7.64 -6.87 29.39
N GLY A 133 -7.60 -6.30 30.60
CA GLY A 133 -7.90 -4.89 30.80
C GLY A 133 -6.81 -4.05 30.17
N LYS A 134 -7.05 -3.50 28.98
CA LYS A 134 -6.46 -2.24 28.53
C LYS A 134 -7.50 -1.47 27.71
N ASN A 135 -7.65 -0.21 28.10
CA ASN A 135 -8.48 0.83 27.50
C ASN A 135 -8.41 0.80 25.95
N PRO A 136 -9.50 1.01 25.19
CA PRO A 136 -9.45 1.11 23.74
C PRO A 136 -8.67 2.36 23.35
N GLN A 137 -7.36 2.21 23.18
CA GLN A 137 -6.52 3.27 22.64
C GLN A 137 -6.42 3.03 21.13
N SER A 138 -6.99 3.96 20.37
CA SER A 138 -6.65 4.15 18.96
C SER A 138 -5.15 4.42 18.88
N VAL A 139 -4.34 3.39 18.66
CA VAL A 139 -2.90 3.60 18.56
C VAL A 139 -2.61 4.11 17.15
N THR A 140 -2.41 5.41 17.05
CA THR A 140 -2.02 6.12 15.83
C THR A 140 -0.55 5.86 15.54
N TYR A 141 -0.22 5.16 14.45
CA TYR A 141 1.17 4.95 14.05
C TYR A 141 1.56 5.90 12.91
N THR A 142 2.41 6.87 13.24
CA THR A 142 3.03 7.79 12.28
C THR A 142 4.23 7.15 11.59
N ASP A 143 4.20 7.27 10.26
CA ASP A 143 5.28 7.15 9.27
C ASP A 143 6.69 6.91 9.84
N ILE A 144 7.20 5.69 9.63
CA ILE A 144 8.59 5.35 9.90
C ILE A 144 9.39 5.82 8.68
N ARG A 145 10.22 6.86 8.87
CA ARG A 145 11.09 7.43 7.85
C ARG A 145 11.90 6.32 7.15
N PRO A 146 12.11 6.37 5.82
CA PRO A 146 12.81 5.33 5.06
C PRO A 146 14.33 5.22 5.31
N GLU A 147 14.88 5.90 6.32
CA GLU A 147 16.33 5.98 6.54
C GLU A 147 16.90 4.79 7.34
N ASP A 148 16.07 3.95 7.99
CA ASP A 148 16.58 2.91 8.90
C ASP A 148 16.71 1.49 8.29
N HIS A 149 16.27 1.25 7.05
CA HIS A 149 16.20 -0.11 6.48
C HIS A 149 17.23 -0.47 5.39
N LEU A 150 18.25 0.37 5.13
CA LEU A 150 19.28 0.05 4.12
C LEU A 150 20.40 -0.91 4.59
N LYS A 151 20.18 -1.69 5.65
CA LYS A 151 21.07 -2.81 5.98
C LYS A 151 20.23 -4.07 6.09
N THR A 152 20.57 -5.07 5.27
CA THR A 152 20.03 -6.44 5.26
C THR A 152 19.01 -6.73 4.17
N TYR A 153 19.42 -6.64 2.90
CA TYR A 153 19.03 -7.63 1.88
C TYR A 153 20.14 -7.73 0.84
N ALA A 154 21.18 -8.51 1.18
CA ALA A 154 22.16 -9.02 0.25
C ALA A 154 22.36 -10.51 0.59
N TYR A 155 21.48 -11.37 0.07
CA TYR A 155 21.70 -12.79 -0.19
C TYR A 155 20.72 -13.24 -1.27
#